data_AF-A0A424K9Y9-F1
#
_entry.id   AF-A0A424K9Y9-F1
#
_cell.length_a   1.000
_cell.length_b   1.000
_cell.length_c   1.000
_cell.angle_alpha   90.00
_cell.angle_beta   90.00
_cell.angle_gamma   90.00
#
_symmetry.space_group_name_H-M   'P 1'
#
loop_
_entity.id
_entity.type
_entity.pdbx_description
1 polymer ?
#
loop_
_entity_poly.entity_id
_entity_poly.type
_entity_poly.pdbx_seq_one_letter_code
_entity_poly.pdbx_strand_id
1 'polypeptide(L)'
;MLIRNIKEFLKLTMNKRIISLDIGKSKIGSAISDQNHLIVTPLNVFPRKKICTELYETIQKFNAGGILIGLPLLESEKKNKSCQMIEDITNNVDNFLSNKNNELPIFFWDESYTSFEAEEVTKNIFKNTKEQKQKLDKFAAKIILDDFFRENINL
;
A
#
# COMPACT_ATOMS: atom_id res chain seq x y z
N MET A 1 12.65 4.53 -5.72
CA MET A 1 13.80 3.77 -5.20
C MET A 1 13.28 2.69 -4.26
N LEU A 2 13.46 1.41 -4.60
CA LEU A 2 13.02 0.30 -3.73
C LEU A 2 13.95 0.15 -2.52
N ILE A 3 13.38 0.26 -1.32
CA ILE A 3 14.04 0.03 -0.03
C ILE A 3 13.73 -1.39 0.43
N ARG A 4 14.76 -2.12 0.89
CA ARG A 4 14.63 -3.51 1.37
C ARG A 4 14.69 -3.64 2.89
N ASN A 5 15.09 -2.57 3.59
CA ASN A 5 15.21 -2.53 5.04
C ASN A 5 14.15 -1.62 5.64
N ILE A 6 13.37 -2.14 6.59
CA ILE A 6 12.27 -1.39 7.18
C ILE A 6 12.72 -0.16 7.99
N LYS A 7 13.82 -0.27 8.75
CA LYS A 7 14.36 0.84 9.54
C LYS A 7 14.86 1.97 8.65
N GLU A 8 15.47 1.61 7.52
CA GLU A 8 15.88 2.57 6.50
C GLU A 8 14.67 3.30 5.90
N PHE A 9 13.61 2.56 5.54
CA PHE A 9 12.40 3.15 5.01
C PHE A 9 11.74 4.12 6.00
N LEU A 10 11.59 3.72 7.26
CA LEU A 10 11.05 4.57 8.33
C LEU A 10 11.91 5.83 8.54
N LYS A 11 13.24 5.69 8.51
CA LYS A 11 14.15 6.84 8.62
C LYS A 11 13.98 7.84 7.47
N LEU A 12 13.86 7.35 6.23
CA LEU A 12 13.68 8.21 5.04
C LEU A 12 12.31 8.91 4.99
N THR A 13 11.32 8.30 5.64
CA THR A 13 9.91 8.76 5.69
C THR A 13 9.53 9.42 7.00
N MET A 14 10.46 9.61 7.94
CA MET A 14 10.23 10.26 9.22
C MET A 14 9.63 11.66 9.02
N ASN A 15 8.54 11.96 9.76
CA ASN A 15 7.77 13.21 9.67
C ASN A 15 7.18 13.50 8.27
N LYS A 16 7.07 12.49 7.41
CA LYS A 16 6.45 12.60 6.09
C LYS A 16 5.24 11.68 6.00
N ARG A 17 4.27 12.06 5.17
CA ARG A 17 3.12 11.20 4.87
C ARG A 17 3.56 10.02 4.00
N ILE A 18 3.02 8.85 4.27
CA ILE A 18 3.23 7.65 3.47
C ILE A 18 1.92 7.34 2.74
N ILE A 19 2.00 7.07 1.44
CA ILE A 19 0.86 6.56 0.65
C ILE A 19 1.01 5.05 0.55
N SER A 20 -0.02 4.31 0.92
CA SER A 20 -0.09 2.88 0.64
C SER A 20 -0.88 2.58 -0.62
N LEU A 21 -0.51 1.50 -1.31
CA LEU A 21 -1.17 0.99 -2.50
C LEU A 21 -1.52 -0.49 -2.34
N ASP A 22 -2.77 -0.82 -2.63
CA ASP A 22 -3.22 -2.19 -2.87
C ASP A 22 -3.41 -2.39 -4.38
N ILE A 23 -2.53 -3.17 -5.01
CA ILE A 23 -2.48 -3.30 -6.46
C ILE A 23 -3.29 -4.51 -6.94
N GLY A 24 -4.53 -4.23 -7.33
CA GLY A 24 -5.42 -5.19 -7.97
C GLY A 24 -5.26 -5.28 -9.49
N LYS A 25 -6.00 -6.21 -10.11
CA LYS A 25 -5.95 -6.47 -11.57
C LYS A 25 -6.32 -5.26 -12.45
N SER A 26 -7.31 -4.47 -12.04
CA SER A 26 -7.85 -3.35 -12.84
C SER A 26 -7.82 -2.01 -12.12
N LYS A 27 -7.75 -2.05 -10.79
CA LYS A 27 -7.87 -0.91 -9.89
C LYS A 27 -6.80 -1.03 -8.81
N ILE A 28 -6.38 0.11 -8.30
CA ILE A 28 -5.38 0.22 -7.25
C ILE A 28 -5.98 1.04 -6.12
N GLY A 29 -6.23 0.41 -4.98
CA GLY A 29 -6.67 1.10 -3.77
C GLY A 29 -5.53 1.97 -3.23
N SER A 30 -5.86 3.11 -2.62
CA SER A 30 -4.85 3.93 -1.96
C SER A 30 -5.31 4.45 -0.61
N ALA A 31 -4.36 4.67 0.30
CA ALA A 31 -4.58 5.37 1.57
C ALA A 31 -3.35 6.20 1.91
N ILE A 32 -3.48 7.11 2.87
CA ILE A 32 -2.40 8.00 3.28
C ILE A 32 -2.36 8.16 4.79
N SER A 33 -1.16 8.28 5.34
CA SER A 33 -0.93 8.60 6.74
C SER A 33 -0.93 10.11 6.99
N ASP A 34 -1.08 10.51 8.25
CA ASP A 34 -0.56 11.80 8.70
C ASP A 34 0.98 11.77 8.84
N GLN A 35 1.59 12.91 9.14
CA GLN A 35 3.05 13.03 9.23
C GLN A 35 3.64 12.30 10.45
N ASN A 36 2.84 12.10 11.50
CA ASN A 36 3.24 11.42 12.72
C ASN A 36 2.97 9.90 12.68
N HIS A 37 2.44 9.40 11.56
CA HIS A 37 2.12 7.98 11.36
C HIS A 37 1.06 7.43 12.33
N LEU A 38 0.21 8.29 12.89
CA LEU A 38 -0.82 7.94 13.88
C LEU A 38 -2.18 7.65 13.24
N ILE A 39 -2.52 8.32 12.12
CA ILE A 39 -3.84 8.23 11.49
C ILE A 39 -3.68 7.86 10.03
N VAL A 40 -4.39 6.81 9.60
CA VAL A 40 -4.49 6.42 8.19
C VAL A 40 -5.87 6.74 7.64
N THR A 41 -5.90 7.45 6.51
CA THR A 41 -7.12 7.85 5.80
C THR A 41 -7.17 7.18 4.42
N PRO A 42 -8.25 6.46 4.07
CA PRO A 42 -8.45 5.98 2.70
C PRO A 42 -8.50 7.14 1.72
N LEU A 43 -7.90 6.94 0.55
CA LEU A 43 -7.94 7.86 -0.57
C LEU A 43 -8.78 7.28 -1.72
N ASN A 44 -8.54 7.79 -2.92
CA ASN A 44 -9.21 7.38 -4.14
C ASN A 44 -8.70 6.01 -4.62
N VAL A 45 -9.50 5.35 -5.44
CA VAL A 45 -9.08 4.15 -6.16
C VAL A 45 -8.61 4.56 -7.55
N PHE A 46 -7.35 4.28 -7.87
CA PHE A 46 -6.77 4.62 -9.15
C PHE A 46 -7.11 3.57 -10.20
N PRO A 47 -7.48 3.97 -11.43
CA PRO A 47 -7.45 3.07 -12.56
C PRO A 47 -6.01 2.65 -12.83
N ARG A 48 -5.73 1.35 -13.00
CA ARG A 48 -4.35 0.85 -13.24
C ARG A 48 -3.64 1.58 -14.38
N LYS A 49 -4.35 1.91 -15.46
CA LYS A 49 -3.81 2.62 -16.63
C LYS A 49 -3.33 4.05 -16.33
N LYS A 50 -3.81 4.65 -15.23
CA LYS A 50 -3.50 6.03 -14.83
C LYS A 50 -2.69 6.12 -13.54
N ILE A 51 -2.16 4.99 -13.05
CA ILE A 51 -1.49 4.94 -11.74
C ILE A 51 -0.38 5.98 -11.60
N CYS A 52 0.50 6.11 -12.60
CA CYS A 52 1.63 7.03 -12.51
C CYS A 52 1.19 8.50 -12.37
N THR A 53 0.20 8.94 -13.16
CA THR A 53 -0.28 10.32 -13.13
C THR A 53 -1.09 10.61 -11.88
N GLU A 54 -2.03 9.75 -11.51
CA GLU A 54 -2.91 9.94 -10.35
C GLU A 54 -2.12 9.87 -9.03
N LEU A 55 -1.15 8.95 -8.95
CA LEU A 55 -0.26 8.85 -7.80
C LEU A 55 0.64 10.09 -7.69
N TYR A 56 1.20 10.56 -8.80
CA TYR A 56 2.02 11.77 -8.79
C TYR A 56 1.23 12.99 -8.32
N GLU A 57 0.02 13.22 -8.86
CA GLU A 57 -0.87 14.30 -8.41
C GLU A 57 -1.20 14.18 -6.92
N THR A 58 -1.43 12.96 -6.44
CA THR A 58 -1.70 12.69 -5.02
C THR A 58 -0.47 12.98 -4.15
N ILE A 59 0.73 12.56 -4.58
CA ILE A 59 2.00 12.85 -3.90
C ILE A 59 2.19 14.36 -3.76
N GLN A 60 2.00 15.12 -4.84
CA GLN A 60 2.15 16.57 -4.83
C GLN A 60 1.11 17.24 -3.93
N LYS A 61 -0.16 16.83 -4.03
CA LYS A 61 -1.27 17.38 -3.24
C LYS A 61 -1.05 17.24 -1.73
N PHE A 62 -0.54 16.08 -1.30
CA PHE A 62 -0.40 15.78 0.13
C PHE A 62 1.04 15.91 0.65
N ASN A 63 1.98 16.29 -0.21
CA ASN A 63 3.41 16.30 0.07
C ASN A 63 3.88 14.95 0.68
N ALA A 64 3.53 13.86 0.01
CA ALA A 64 3.88 12.51 0.47
C ALA A 64 5.36 12.22 0.24
N GLY A 65 5.99 11.54 1.20
CA GLY A 65 7.43 11.29 1.24
C GLY A 65 7.84 9.83 1.13
N GLY A 66 6.89 8.92 0.97
CA GLY A 66 7.15 7.50 0.81
C GLY A 66 5.93 6.74 0.28
N ILE A 67 6.20 5.59 -0.32
CA ILE A 67 5.18 4.71 -0.88
C ILE A 67 5.33 3.33 -0.25
N LEU A 68 4.23 2.79 0.24
CA LEU A 68 4.12 1.43 0.74
C LEU A 68 3.25 0.62 -0.22
N ILE A 69 3.65 -0.59 -0.59
CA ILE A 69 2.89 -1.43 -1.53
C ILE A 69 2.65 -2.80 -0.90
N GLY A 70 1.39 -3.22 -0.81
CA GLY A 70 1.04 -4.55 -0.35
C GLY A 70 1.53 -5.62 -1.32
N LEU A 71 2.08 -6.70 -0.79
CA LEU A 71 2.57 -7.85 -1.56
C LEU A 71 1.97 -9.14 -0.99
N PRO A 72 1.27 -9.96 -1.79
CA PRO A 72 0.74 -11.25 -1.35
C PRO A 72 1.86 -12.32 -1.27
N LEU A 73 1.81 -13.19 -0.25
CA LEU A 73 2.79 -14.28 -0.04
C LEU A 73 3.09 -15.17 -1.26
N LEU A 74 4.31 -15.70 -1.36
CA LEU A 74 4.86 -16.43 -2.51
C LEU A 74 4.44 -17.92 -2.63
N GLU A 75 3.53 -18.43 -1.82
CA GLU A 75 3.32 -19.89 -1.68
C GLU A 75 2.54 -20.58 -2.84
N SER A 76 2.19 -19.89 -3.93
CA SER A 76 1.51 -20.52 -5.09
C SER A 76 1.85 -19.86 -6.43
N GLU A 77 1.78 -20.64 -7.52
CA GLU A 77 2.05 -20.15 -8.89
C GLU A 77 1.19 -18.95 -9.30
N LYS A 78 -0.07 -18.89 -8.87
CA LYS A 78 -0.96 -17.76 -9.15
C LYS A 78 -0.52 -16.49 -8.42
N LYS A 79 -0.02 -16.62 -7.19
CA LYS A 79 0.51 -15.49 -6.40
C LYS A 79 1.82 -14.97 -7.00
N ASN A 80 2.66 -15.85 -7.57
CA ASN A 80 3.87 -15.42 -8.29
C ASN A 80 3.53 -14.50 -9.48
N LYS A 81 2.47 -14.77 -10.24
CA LYS A 81 2.00 -13.87 -11.32
C LYS A 81 1.51 -12.52 -10.79
N SER A 82 0.86 -12.51 -9.63
CA SER A 82 0.43 -11.27 -8.98
C SER A 82 1.62 -10.46 -8.47
N CYS A 83 2.61 -11.10 -7.84
CA CYS A 83 3.84 -10.45 -7.38
C CYS A 83 4.59 -9.82 -8.56
N GLN A 84 4.77 -10.56 -9.66
CA GLN A 84 5.39 -10.02 -10.87
C GLN A 84 4.64 -8.78 -11.40
N MET A 85 3.31 -8.84 -11.45
CA MET A 85 2.50 -7.69 -11.86
C MET A 85 2.68 -6.48 -10.94
N ILE A 86 2.78 -6.71 -9.61
CA ILE A 86 3.03 -5.66 -8.61
C ILE A 86 4.41 -5.04 -8.83
N GLU A 87 5.44 -5.85 -9.01
CA GLU A 87 6.81 -5.41 -9.29
C GLU A 87 6.88 -4.60 -10.59
N ASP A 88 6.27 -5.07 -11.67
CA ASP A 88 6.25 -4.37 -12.96
C ASP A 88 5.58 -2.99 -12.84
N ILE A 89 4.47 -2.89 -12.11
CA ILE A 89 3.79 -1.61 -11.86
C ILE A 89 4.64 -0.71 -10.98
N THR A 90 5.29 -1.27 -9.96
CA THR A 90 6.18 -0.54 -9.07
C THR A 90 7.36 0.08 -9.84
N ASN A 91 7.98 -0.70 -10.73
CA ASN A 91 9.05 -0.22 -11.60
C ASN A 91 8.59 0.91 -12.53
N ASN A 92 7.38 0.80 -13.10
CA ASN A 92 6.82 1.87 -13.93
C ASN A 92 6.56 3.16 -13.14
N VAL A 93 6.07 3.04 -11.90
CA VAL A 93 5.89 4.18 -11.00
C VAL A 93 7.23 4.81 -10.65
N ASP A 94 8.23 3.99 -10.27
CA ASP A 94 9.54 4.48 -9.86
C ASP A 94 10.26 5.23 -10.99
N ASN A 95 10.24 4.65 -12.20
CA ASN A 95 10.79 5.29 -13.39
C ASN A 95 10.06 6.60 -13.73
N PHE A 96 8.73 6.62 -13.61
CA PHE A 96 7.95 7.83 -13.84
C PHE A 96 8.30 8.94 -12.86
N LEU A 97 8.43 8.61 -11.57
CA LEU A 97 8.79 9.57 -10.51
C LEU A 97 10.22 10.10 -10.69
N SER A 98 11.16 9.23 -11.07
CA SER A 98 12.54 9.62 -11.37
C SER A 98 12.60 10.59 -12.55
N ASN A 99 11.83 10.34 -13.63
CA ASN A 99 11.72 11.26 -14.76
C ASN A 99 11.09 12.63 -14.40
N LYS A 100 10.45 12.73 -13.24
CA LYS A 100 9.90 13.99 -12.69
C LYS A 100 10.80 14.62 -11.63
N ASN A 101 12.01 14.09 -11.40
CA ASN A 101 12.93 14.49 -10.33
C ASN A 101 12.23 14.45 -8.95
N ASN A 102 11.41 13.43 -8.73
CA ASN A 102 10.62 13.26 -7.51
C ASN A 102 10.75 11.83 -6.97
N GLU A 103 11.99 11.36 -6.84
CA GLU A 103 12.30 10.04 -6.30
C GLU A 103 11.81 9.90 -4.87
N LEU A 104 11.02 8.85 -4.61
CA LEU A 104 10.56 8.51 -3.28
C LEU A 104 11.02 7.10 -2.90
N PRO A 105 11.26 6.85 -1.59
CA PRO A 105 11.44 5.50 -1.09
C PRO A 105 10.14 4.71 -1.28
N ILE A 106 10.28 3.49 -1.81
CA ILE A 106 9.20 2.53 -1.99
C ILE A 106 9.53 1.31 -1.14
N PHE A 107 8.56 0.77 -0.41
CA PHE A 107 8.73 -0.45 0.38
C PHE A 107 7.58 -1.43 0.13
N PHE A 108 7.90 -2.72 0.04
CA PHE A 108 6.90 -3.78 -0.04
C PHE A 108 6.55 -4.26 1.36
N TRP A 109 5.26 -4.27 1.69
CA TRP A 109 4.74 -4.80 2.94
C TRP A 109 4.04 -6.13 2.68
N ASP A 110 4.44 -7.16 3.43
CA ASP A 110 3.84 -8.48 3.33
C ASP A 110 2.50 -8.49 4.10
N GLU A 111 1.41 -8.80 3.40
CA GLU A 111 0.04 -8.82 3.95
C GLU A 111 -0.21 -10.02 4.91
N SER A 112 0.80 -10.87 5.11
CA SER A 112 0.74 -12.11 5.89
C SER A 112 0.47 -11.94 7.39
N TYR A 113 0.71 -10.75 7.95
CA TYR A 113 0.54 -10.48 9.37
C TYR A 113 -0.90 -10.14 9.81
N THR A 114 -1.86 -10.24 8.88
CA THR A 114 -3.26 -10.52 9.24
C THR A 114 -3.42 -11.99 9.68
N SER A 115 -2.56 -12.41 10.60
CA SER A 115 -2.59 -13.72 11.24
C SER A 115 -3.95 -13.91 11.89
N PHE A 116 -4.57 -15.06 11.61
CA PHE A 116 -5.68 -15.74 12.28
C PHE A 116 -6.77 -14.92 13.00
N GLU A 117 -6.41 -14.01 13.90
CA GLU A 117 -7.29 -13.05 14.61
C GLU A 117 -8.06 -12.11 13.67
N ALA A 118 -7.44 -11.56 12.62
CA ALA A 118 -8.18 -10.74 11.66
C ALA A 118 -9.23 -11.58 10.89
N GLU A 119 -8.91 -12.83 10.55
CA GLU A 119 -9.83 -13.75 9.89
C GLU A 119 -10.93 -14.27 10.82
N GLU A 120 -10.65 -14.52 12.11
CA GLU A 120 -11.60 -14.95 13.15
C GLU A 120 -12.53 -13.83 13.62
N VAL A 121 -11.98 -12.64 13.87
CA VAL A 121 -12.77 -11.42 14.14
C VAL A 121 -13.64 -11.11 12.92
N THR A 122 -13.14 -11.34 11.71
CA THR A 122 -13.93 -11.18 10.48
C THR A 122 -14.97 -12.29 10.28
N LYS A 123 -14.70 -13.54 10.68
CA LYS A 123 -15.68 -14.64 10.56
C LYS A 123 -16.81 -14.54 11.58
N ASN A 124 -16.54 -14.11 12.80
CA ASN A 124 -17.53 -14.05 13.88
C ASN A 124 -18.40 -12.78 13.87
N ILE A 125 -17.91 -11.68 13.30
CA ILE A 125 -18.67 -10.42 13.20
C ILE A 125 -19.40 -10.30 11.84
N PHE A 126 -18.92 -10.93 10.75
CA PHE A 126 -19.34 -10.55 9.40
C PHE A 126 -20.03 -11.69 8.63
N LYS A 127 -21.37 -11.62 8.55
CA LYS A 127 -22.15 -12.41 7.57
C LYS A 127 -21.74 -12.00 6.15
N ASN A 128 -21.25 -12.97 5.37
CA ASN A 128 -20.84 -12.92 3.95
C ASN A 128 -21.85 -12.21 3.02
N THR A 129 -21.86 -10.87 2.95
CA THR A 129 -22.64 -10.11 1.97
C THR A 129 -21.74 -9.44 0.93
N LYS A 130 -22.14 -9.48 -0.34
CA LYS A 130 -21.42 -8.94 -1.50
C LYS A 130 -21.05 -7.44 -1.36
N GLU A 131 -21.87 -6.67 -0.64
CA GLU A 131 -21.61 -5.27 -0.31
C GLU A 131 -20.43 -5.07 0.65
N GLN A 132 -20.18 -6.02 1.55
CA GLN A 132 -19.08 -5.90 2.52
C GLN A 132 -17.73 -6.24 1.90
N LYS A 133 -17.67 -7.20 0.97
CA LYS A 133 -16.47 -7.41 0.13
C LYS A 133 -16.12 -6.15 -0.68
N GLN A 134 -17.12 -5.46 -1.24
CA GLN A 134 -16.89 -4.20 -1.94
C GLN A 134 -16.41 -3.07 -1.02
N LYS A 135 -16.85 -3.05 0.24
CA LYS A 135 -16.30 -2.13 1.25
C LYS A 135 -14.86 -2.51 1.60
N LEU A 136 -14.57 -3.78 1.88
CA LEU A 136 -13.22 -4.28 2.18
C LEU A 136 -12.22 -3.95 1.06
N ASP A 137 -12.59 -4.15 -0.20
CA ASP A 137 -11.75 -3.77 -1.36
C ASP A 137 -11.42 -2.27 -1.38
N LYS A 138 -12.31 -1.41 -0.90
CA LYS A 138 -12.08 0.04 -0.81
C LYS A 138 -11.15 0.41 0.35
N PHE A 139 -11.09 -0.42 1.39
CA PHE A 139 -10.28 -0.17 2.60
C PHE A 139 -8.97 -0.96 2.63
N ALA A 140 -8.71 -1.86 1.68
CA ALA A 140 -7.52 -2.71 1.65
C ALA A 140 -6.21 -1.91 1.82
N ALA A 141 -6.02 -0.82 1.06
CA ALA A 141 -4.85 0.04 1.21
C ALA A 141 -4.73 0.69 2.60
N LYS A 142 -5.85 1.05 3.24
CA LYS A 142 -5.84 1.55 4.63
C LYS A 142 -5.36 0.45 5.57
N ILE A 143 -5.90 -0.76 5.43
CA ILE A 143 -5.54 -1.91 6.26
C ILE A 143 -4.04 -2.21 6.15
N ILE A 144 -3.49 -2.26 4.94
CA ILE A 144 -2.04 -2.45 4.70
C ILE A 144 -1.21 -1.43 5.47
N LEU A 145 -1.62 -0.15 5.45
CA LEU A 145 -0.84 0.91 6.09
C LEU A 145 -1.00 0.93 7.62
N ASP A 146 -2.20 0.68 8.13
CA ASP A 146 -2.43 0.52 9.57
C ASP A 146 -1.64 -0.67 10.12
N ASP A 147 -1.60 -1.77 9.37
CA ASP A 147 -0.86 -2.98 9.70
C ASP A 147 0.64 -2.69 9.80
N PHE A 148 1.20 -2.08 8.75
CA PHE A 148 2.59 -1.64 8.73
C PHE A 148 2.94 -0.76 9.93
N PHE A 149 2.12 0.23 10.28
CA PHE A 149 2.43 1.08 11.43
C PHE A 149 2.30 0.34 12.76
N ARG A 150 1.28 -0.50 12.92
CA ARG A 150 1.06 -1.27 14.16
C ARG A 150 2.25 -2.16 14.50
N GLU A 151 2.86 -2.78 13.50
CA GLU A 151 3.99 -3.69 13.73
C GLU A 151 5.33 -3.00 13.92
N ASN A 152 5.45 -1.75 13.44
CA ASN A 152 6.75 -1.11 13.26
C ASN A 152 6.92 0.25 13.95
N ILE A 153 5.88 0.83 14.55
CA ILE A 153 5.98 2.11 15.30
C ILE A 153 6.90 2.02 16.53
N ASN A 154 7.19 0.81 17.02
CA ASN A 154 8.07 0.59 18.17
C ASN A 154 9.50 0.12 17.79
N LEU A 155 9.86 0.10 16.51
CA LEU A 155 11.18 -0.34 16.01
C LEU A 155 12.22 0.79 15.93
#